data_AF-A0A820MVJ6-F1
#
_entry.id   AF-A0A820MVJ6-F1
#
_cell.length_a   1.000
_cell.length_b   1.000
_cell.length_c   1.000
_cell.angle_alpha   90.00
_cell.angle_beta   90.00
_cell.angle_gamma   90.00
#
_symmetry.space_group_name_H-M   'P 1'
#
loop_
_entity.id
_entity.type
_entity.pdbx_description
1 polymer ?
#
loop_
_entity_poly.entity_id
_entity_poly.type
_entity_poly.pdbx_seq_one_letter_code
_entity_poly.pdbx_strand_id
1 'polypeptide(L)'
;KEENPVERCNWTLQIGNNLCETSSTMEENDSELITKENAGQLMYLRTERQTLRRLPKSNTILFTIKTYMTKIEDVCKNDSDMAKRLAGALRNWPPEMVQYKDADRYKDGLLAYLDMMSS
;
A
#
# COMPACT_ATOMS: atom_id res chain seq x y z
N LYS A 1 -3.07 27.50 18.42
CA LYS A 1 -3.09 26.02 18.24
C LYS A 1 -1.99 25.64 17.22
N GLU A 2 -0.75 26.03 17.52
CA GLU A 2 0.42 25.83 16.63
C GLU A 2 1.16 24.52 16.91
N GLU A 3 0.92 23.89 18.07
CA GLU A 3 1.74 22.77 18.56
C GLU A 3 1.21 21.36 18.27
N ASN A 4 -0.01 21.23 17.73
CA ASN A 4 -0.59 19.91 17.46
C ASN A 4 -0.65 19.67 15.94
N PRO A 5 0.41 19.10 15.33
CA PRO A 5 0.35 18.69 13.94
C PRO A 5 -0.76 17.65 13.77
N VAL A 6 -1.52 17.78 12.68
CA VAL A 6 -2.50 16.75 12.31
C VAL A 6 -1.74 15.67 11.56
N GLU A 7 -1.95 14.42 11.93
CA GLU A 7 -1.40 13.28 11.21
C GLU A 7 -2.50 12.33 10.75
N ARG A 8 -2.25 11.68 9.62
CA ARG A 8 -3.04 10.55 9.13
C ARG A 8 -2.14 9.51 8.48
N CYS A 9 -2.65 8.30 8.36
CA CYS A 9 -2.02 7.25 7.56
C CYS A 9 -2.84 7.01 6.30
N ASN A 10 -2.16 6.93 5.16
CA ASN A 10 -2.71 6.42 3.92
C ASN A 10 -1.99 5.11 3.56
N TRP A 11 -2.63 4.24 2.79
CA TRP A 11 -2.00 3.00 2.36
C TRP A 11 -2.46 2.57 0.96
N THR A 12 -1.60 1.83 0.28
CA THR A 12 -1.87 1.19 -1.00
C THR A 12 -1.02 -0.07 -1.16
N LEU A 13 -1.32 -0.83 -2.20
CA LEU A 13 -0.53 -1.98 -2.63
C LEU A 13 0.17 -1.61 -3.94
N GLN A 14 1.37 -2.14 -4.14
CA GLN A 14 2.21 -1.82 -5.29
C GLN A 14 3.01 -3.06 -5.72
N ILE A 15 3.20 -3.24 -7.03
CA ILE A 15 4.12 -4.23 -7.60
C ILE A 15 5.51 -3.62 -7.64
N GLY A 16 6.50 -4.32 -7.08
CA GLY A 16 7.88 -3.84 -6.99
C GLY A 16 8.10 -2.78 -5.90
N ASN A 17 9.35 -2.33 -5.78
CA ASN A 17 9.84 -1.47 -4.69
C ASN A 17 10.19 -0.04 -5.16
N ASN A 18 9.56 0.44 -6.23
CA ASN A 18 9.88 1.75 -6.77
C ASN A 18 9.23 2.84 -5.93
N LEU A 19 10.05 3.67 -5.26
CA LEU A 19 9.52 4.77 -4.45
C LEU A 19 8.84 5.83 -5.34
N CYS A 20 9.46 6.10 -6.50
CA CYS A 20 8.96 6.99 -7.54
C CYS A 20 8.16 6.19 -8.56
N GLU A 21 6.86 6.10 -8.33
CA GLU A 21 5.91 5.53 -9.28
C GLU A 21 5.41 6.63 -10.21
N THR A 22 5.65 6.43 -11.49
CA THR A 22 5.09 7.20 -12.61
C THR A 22 4.34 6.22 -13.49
N SER A 23 3.45 6.70 -14.36
CA SER A 23 2.72 5.82 -15.29
C SER A 23 3.66 4.91 -16.08
N SER A 24 4.83 5.41 -16.49
CA SER A 24 5.85 4.64 -17.19
C SER A 24 6.48 3.53 -16.34
N THR A 25 6.76 3.76 -15.05
CA THR A 25 7.37 2.72 -14.20
C THR A 25 6.35 1.66 -13.77
N MET A 26 5.06 2.01 -13.75
CA MET A 26 3.97 1.05 -13.56
C MET A 26 3.89 0.07 -14.74
N GLU A 27 3.92 0.57 -15.98
CA GLU A 27 3.87 -0.27 -17.19
C GLU A 27 5.05 -1.26 -17.30
N GLU A 28 6.25 -0.86 -16.85
CA GLU A 28 7.44 -1.73 -16.83
C GLU A 28 7.34 -2.85 -15.79
N ASN A 29 6.81 -2.53 -14.60
CA ASN A 29 6.65 -3.48 -13.49
C ASN A 29 5.47 -4.45 -13.70
N ASP A 30 4.54 -4.13 -14.60
CA ASP A 30 3.33 -4.92 -14.89
C ASP A 30 3.55 -6.07 -15.89
N SER A 31 4.80 -6.38 -16.24
CA SER A 31 5.08 -7.47 -17.19
C SER A 31 4.77 -8.86 -16.63
N GLU A 32 4.70 -9.04 -15.32
CA GLU A 32 4.48 -10.34 -14.66
C GLU A 32 3.11 -10.42 -13.98
N LEU A 33 2.36 -11.50 -14.27
CA LEU A 33 1.10 -11.78 -13.60
C LEU A 33 1.36 -12.14 -12.13
N ILE A 34 0.63 -11.49 -11.21
CA ILE A 34 0.69 -11.82 -9.79
C ILE A 34 -0.11 -13.09 -9.51
N THR A 35 0.57 -14.10 -8.96
CA THR A 35 0.02 -15.39 -8.56
C THR A 35 0.18 -15.61 -7.05
N LYS A 36 -0.43 -16.67 -6.53
CA LYS A 36 -0.27 -17.03 -5.10
C LYS A 36 1.18 -17.34 -4.72
N GLU A 37 2.02 -17.76 -5.67
CA GLU A 37 3.42 -18.14 -5.43
C GLU A 37 4.35 -16.91 -5.37
N ASN A 38 4.13 -15.91 -6.22
CA ASN A 38 5.03 -14.76 -6.34
C ASN A 38 4.53 -13.51 -5.58
N ALA A 39 3.23 -13.42 -5.23
CA ALA A 39 2.64 -12.23 -4.63
C ALA A 39 3.39 -11.76 -3.38
N GLY A 40 3.79 -12.66 -2.48
CA GLY A 40 4.51 -12.29 -1.27
C GLY A 40 5.84 -11.56 -1.53
N GLN A 41 6.54 -11.91 -2.60
CA GLN A 41 7.87 -11.40 -2.94
C GLN A 41 7.83 -10.16 -3.83
N LEU A 42 6.87 -10.11 -4.75
CA LEU A 42 6.73 -9.04 -5.74
C LEU A 42 5.86 -7.88 -5.26
N MET A 43 4.90 -8.12 -4.37
CA MET A 43 4.01 -7.08 -3.86
C MET A 43 4.54 -6.42 -2.59
N TYR A 44 4.29 -5.13 -2.49
CA TYR A 44 4.63 -4.30 -1.35
C TYR A 44 3.38 -3.62 -0.79
N LEU A 45 3.27 -3.63 0.55
CA LEU A 45 2.41 -2.72 1.29
C LEU A 45 3.11 -1.36 1.38
N ARG A 46 2.54 -0.37 0.70
CA ARG A 46 2.98 1.01 0.74
C ARG A 46 2.14 1.77 1.76
N THR A 47 2.76 2.24 2.84
CA THR A 47 2.10 3.10 3.83
C THR A 47 2.72 4.49 3.82
N GLU A 48 1.88 5.50 4.05
CA GLU A 48 2.27 6.90 4.03
C GLU A 48 1.82 7.55 5.33
N ARG A 49 2.80 7.95 6.15
CA ARG A 49 2.54 8.84 7.29
C ARG A 49 2.53 10.27 6.78
N GLN A 50 1.35 10.86 6.79
CA GLN A 50 1.10 12.20 6.27
C GLN A 50 0.92 13.17 7.43
N THR A 51 1.69 14.25 7.46
CA THR A 51 1.57 15.27 8.52
C THR A 51 1.32 16.65 7.94
N LEU A 52 0.45 17.40 8.62
CA LEU A 52 0.10 18.78 8.31
C LEU A 52 0.47 19.66 9.51
N ARG A 53 1.37 20.62 9.30
CA ARG A 53 1.72 21.61 10.32
C ARG A 53 1.75 23.03 9.75
N ARG A 54 1.32 24.00 10.54
CA ARG A 54 1.47 25.42 10.20
C ARG A 54 2.87 25.89 10.63
N LEU A 55 3.59 26.55 9.72
CA LEU A 55 4.90 27.13 10.04
C LEU A 55 4.71 28.47 10.77
N PRO A 56 5.36 28.69 11.92
CA PRO A 56 5.06 29.83 12.80
C PRO A 56 5.46 31.19 12.21
N LYS A 57 6.48 31.23 11.35
CA LYS A 57 6.97 32.49 10.75
C LYS A 57 6.18 32.90 9.51
N SER A 58 5.86 31.95 8.64
CA SER A 58 5.27 32.23 7.32
C SER A 58 3.75 31.98 7.28
N ASN A 59 3.18 31.36 8.31
CA ASN A 59 1.80 30.87 8.34
C ASN A 59 1.42 29.86 7.24
N THR A 60 2.39 29.40 6.44
CA THR A 60 2.21 28.36 5.42
C THR A 60 1.90 27.01 6.05
N ILE A 61 1.15 26.17 5.35
CA ILE A 61 0.96 24.76 5.73
C ILE A 61 2.05 23.92 5.09
N LEU A 62 2.88 23.26 5.90
CA LEU A 62 3.78 22.22 5.46
C LEU A 62 3.05 20.89 5.50
N PHE A 63 2.90 20.28 4.32
CA PHE A 63 2.43 18.91 4.17
C PHE A 63 3.63 18.00 3.89
N THR A 64 3.86 16.99 4.72
CA THR A 64 4.91 16.00 4.50
C THR A 64 4.31 14.61 4.35
N ILE A 65 4.92 13.81 3.48
CA ILE A 65 4.54 12.42 3.23
C ILE A 65 5.79 11.56 3.47
N LYS A 66 5.77 10.76 4.53
CA LYS A 66 6.82 9.76 4.77
C LYS A 66 6.31 8.40 4.32
N THR A 67 6.88 7.90 3.24
CA THR A 67 6.52 6.60 2.66
C THR A 67 7.36 5.47 3.25
N TYR A 68 6.69 4.36 3.56
CA TYR A 68 7.29 3.07 3.92
C TYR A 68 6.85 2.03 2.90
N MET A 69 7.80 1.23 2.43
CA MET A 69 7.57 0.10 1.52
C MET A 69 7.96 -1.17 2.27
N THR A 70 7.03 -2.12 2.41
CA THR A 70 7.29 -3.40 3.08
C THR A 70 6.73 -4.52 2.24
N LYS A 71 7.54 -5.55 1.97
CA LYS A 71 7.09 -6.71 1.20
C LYS A 71 5.91 -7.39 1.90
N ILE A 72 4.95 -7.90 1.12
CA ILE A 72 3.79 -8.59 1.67
C ILE A 72 4.20 -9.84 2.46
N GLU A 73 5.22 -10.57 2.02
CA GLU A 73 5.74 -11.72 2.78
C GLU A 73 6.23 -11.32 4.17
N ASP A 74 6.89 -10.17 4.30
CA ASP A 74 7.43 -9.71 5.58
C ASP A 74 6.31 -9.16 6.47
N VAL A 75 5.31 -8.50 5.89
CA VAL A 75 4.10 -8.07 6.60
C VAL A 75 3.40 -9.27 7.23
N CYS A 76 3.19 -10.34 6.47
CA CYS A 76 2.50 -11.54 6.96
C CYS A 76 3.33 -12.35 7.95
N LYS A 77 4.67 -12.38 7.81
CA LYS A 77 5.56 -13.04 8.77
C LYS A 77 5.61 -12.33 10.12
N ASN A 78 5.56 -11.00 10.12
CA ASN A 78 5.67 -10.20 11.35
C ASN A 78 4.37 -10.15 12.16
N ASP A 79 3.21 -10.23 11.50
CA ASP A 79 1.90 -10.26 12.14
C ASP A 79 0.96 -11.18 11.34
N SER A 80 0.64 -12.34 11.92
CA SER A 80 -0.22 -13.34 11.26
C SER A 80 -1.66 -12.87 11.05
N ASP A 81 -2.13 -11.89 11.83
CA ASP A 81 -3.45 -11.29 11.64
C ASP A 81 -3.46 -10.29 10.48
N MET A 82 -2.30 -9.77 10.06
CA MET A 82 -2.23 -8.85 8.92
C MET A 82 -2.67 -9.51 7.61
N ALA A 83 -2.38 -10.80 7.42
CA ALA A 83 -2.86 -11.54 6.27
C ALA A 83 -4.40 -11.53 6.19
N LYS A 84 -5.06 -11.82 7.32
CA LYS A 84 -6.53 -11.79 7.45
C LYS A 84 -7.10 -10.40 7.21
N ARG A 85 -6.49 -9.37 7.81
CA ARG A 85 -6.94 -7.98 7.68
C ARG A 85 -6.81 -7.46 6.25
N LEU A 86 -5.68 -7.73 5.60
CA LEU A 86 -5.46 -7.35 4.20
C LEU A 86 -6.42 -8.08 3.26
N ALA A 87 -6.63 -9.38 3.47
CA ALA A 87 -7.58 -10.15 2.68
C ALA A 87 -9.02 -9.62 2.87
N GLY A 88 -9.40 -9.31 4.11
CA GLY A 88 -10.69 -8.68 4.42
C GLY A 88 -10.85 -7.31 3.76
N ALA A 89 -9.81 -6.47 3.76
CA ALA A 89 -9.84 -5.17 3.10
C ALA A 89 -10.01 -5.29 1.57
N LEU A 90 -9.24 -6.18 0.94
CA LEU A 90 -9.30 -6.43 -0.50
C LEU A 90 -10.67 -6.96 -0.97
N ARG A 91 -11.27 -7.86 -0.19
CA ARG A 91 -12.63 -8.38 -0.46
C ARG A 91 -13.69 -7.29 -0.37
N ASN A 92 -13.52 -6.34 0.53
CA ASN A 92 -14.48 -5.25 0.77
C ASN A 92 -14.22 -4.00 -0.09
N TRP A 93 -13.19 -3.99 -0.95
CA TRP A 93 -13.01 -2.87 -1.87
C TRP A 93 -14.16 -2.80 -2.86
N PRO A 94 -14.87 -1.66 -2.93
CA PRO A 94 -15.88 -1.45 -3.95
C PRO A 94 -15.22 -1.45 -5.35
N PRO A 95 -15.97 -1.77 -6.41
CA PRO A 95 -15.42 -1.81 -7.77
C PRO A 95 -14.67 -0.54 -8.17
N GLU A 96 -15.14 0.64 -7.76
CA GLU A 96 -14.44 1.89 -8.09
C GLU A 96 -13.07 1.97 -7.42
N MET A 97 -12.89 1.41 -6.22
CA MET A 97 -11.59 1.35 -5.54
C MET A 97 -10.65 0.35 -6.21
N VAL A 98 -11.18 -0.77 -6.71
CA VAL A 98 -10.38 -1.75 -7.46
C VAL A 98 -9.82 -1.09 -8.71
N GLN A 99 -10.67 -0.38 -9.48
CA GLN A 99 -10.24 0.35 -10.68
C GLN A 99 -9.29 1.51 -10.33
N TYR A 100 -9.62 2.32 -9.33
CA TYR A 100 -8.79 3.46 -8.91
C TYR A 100 -7.37 3.05 -8.48
N LYS A 101 -7.21 1.86 -7.91
CA LYS A 101 -5.91 1.32 -7.46
C LYS A 101 -5.29 0.33 -8.45
N ASP A 102 -5.84 0.23 -9.67
CA ASP A 102 -5.42 -0.74 -10.70
C ASP A 102 -5.32 -2.18 -10.14
N ALA A 103 -6.16 -2.49 -9.16
CA ALA A 103 -6.06 -3.72 -8.39
C ALA A 103 -6.53 -4.96 -9.17
N ASP A 104 -7.26 -4.79 -10.28
CA ASP A 104 -7.66 -5.88 -11.17
C ASP A 104 -6.45 -6.73 -11.62
N ARG A 105 -5.25 -6.15 -11.66
CA ARG A 105 -4.02 -6.80 -12.12
C ARG A 105 -3.43 -7.80 -11.12
N TYR A 106 -3.67 -7.59 -9.83
CA TYR A 106 -3.02 -8.36 -8.76
C TYR A 106 -3.97 -8.89 -7.68
N LYS A 107 -5.21 -8.40 -7.61
CA LYS A 107 -6.14 -8.67 -6.50
C LYS A 107 -6.37 -10.16 -6.28
N ASP A 108 -6.59 -10.93 -7.34
CA ASP A 108 -6.91 -12.35 -7.23
C ASP A 108 -5.70 -13.18 -6.78
N GLY A 109 -4.53 -12.95 -7.39
CA GLY A 109 -3.29 -13.62 -7.00
C GLY A 109 -2.87 -13.29 -5.57
N LEU A 110 -2.99 -12.01 -5.18
CA LEU A 110 -2.70 -11.56 -3.83
C LEU A 110 -3.70 -12.13 -2.81
N LEU A 111 -5.00 -12.16 -3.12
CA LEU A 111 -6.01 -12.78 -2.24
C LEU A 111 -5.70 -14.25 -2.01
N ALA A 112 -5.36 -15.00 -3.06
CA ALA A 112 -5.00 -16.41 -2.94
C ALA A 112 -3.76 -16.62 -2.06
N TYR A 113 -2.75 -15.75 -2.16
CA TYR A 113 -1.60 -15.77 -1.25
C TYR A 113 -1.99 -15.48 0.20
N LEU A 114 -2.78 -14.42 0.43
CA LEU A 114 -3.16 -14.01 1.78
C LEU A 114 -4.03 -15.06 2.48
N ASP A 115 -4.91 -15.73 1.74
CA ASP A 115 -5.74 -16.81 2.26
C ASP A 115 -4.90 -18.01 2.71
N MET A 116 -3.89 -18.38 1.92
CA MET A 116 -2.91 -19.40 2.29
C MET A 116 -2.14 -19.03 3.56
N MET A 117 -1.72 -17.77 3.70
CA MET A 117 -0.99 -17.28 4.88
C MET A 117 -1.86 -17.13 6.13
N SER A 118 -3.19 -17.04 5.95
CA SER A 118 -4.15 -16.81 7.03
C SER A 118 -4.78 -18.09 7.60
N SER A 119 -4.53 -19.22 6.94
CA SER A 119 -4.99 -20.57 7.32
C SER A 119 -4.14 -21.14 8.44
#